data_AF-A0A974NT97-F1
#
_entry.id   AF-A0A974NT97-F1
#
_cell.length_a   1.000
_cell.length_b   1.000
_cell.length_c   1.000
_cell.angle_alpha   90.00
_cell.angle_beta   90.00
_cell.angle_gamma   90.00
#
_symmetry.space_group_name_H-M   'P 1'
#
loop_
_entity.id
_entity.type
_entity.pdbx_description
1 polymer ?
#
loop_
_entity_poly.entity_id
_entity_poly.type
_entity_poly.pdbx_seq_one_letter_code
_entity_poly.pdbx_strand_id
1 'polypeptide(L)'
;MTSKETQAQRIARARQALADFAAANPGAVDRVNLRLSRIDAARKRERDRFETRVLGRLPEPPVFKKPKGMTASVWRREQAKLIAEAQAAQSLSVKWAHKQGTPETLEHASNTHEGALAQLCANGTINAEQLEWTAQIANVHRSIASDVVVKVASFEARVDQSTRGGDVGERIHRVRMHHAYGIWREMLPAPKTLVLDMIVGDAIGYTVAAVRHRVHNRKAKRLLLEAIARWPMSVAAAFSAIDQGMVDAMNRLDEAPVRLTPHPFGNDSEPSYDQSRAQEFGREATDEPYLLPAIDADFLDEKGHLKPWADIARIVREKVAALSE
;
A
#
# COMPACT_ATOMS: atom_id res chain seq x y z
N MET A 1 68.18 66.13 -0.21
CA MET A 1 66.74 65.99 -0.54
C MET A 1 66.50 64.58 -1.03
N THR A 2 66.07 63.66 -0.16
CA THR A 2 65.72 62.30 -0.56
C THR A 2 64.31 62.31 -1.12
N SER A 3 64.18 62.03 -2.42
CA SER A 3 62.89 61.94 -3.12
C SER A 3 62.02 60.89 -2.41
N LYS A 4 60.84 61.30 -1.92
CA LYS A 4 59.88 60.38 -1.30
C LYS A 4 59.36 59.45 -2.38
N GLU A 5 59.75 58.18 -2.29
CA GLU A 5 59.30 57.11 -3.17
C GLU A 5 57.77 57.10 -3.21
N THR A 6 57.20 57.22 -4.41
CA THR A 6 55.76 57.34 -4.58
C THR A 6 55.07 56.01 -4.25
N GLN A 7 53.81 56.05 -3.80
CA GLN A 7 53.04 54.85 -3.47
C GLN A 7 52.98 53.86 -4.65
N ALA A 8 52.88 54.36 -5.88
CA ALA A 8 52.92 53.55 -7.09
C ALA A 8 54.24 52.81 -7.26
N GLN A 9 55.38 53.47 -7.01
CA GLN A 9 56.71 52.84 -7.05
C GLN A 9 56.86 51.77 -5.97
N ARG A 10 56.35 52.02 -4.75
CA ARG A 10 56.35 51.02 -3.67
C ARG A 10 55.52 49.78 -4.02
N ILE A 11 54.34 49.96 -4.61
CA ILE A 11 53.49 48.84 -5.06
C ILE A 11 54.15 48.07 -6.20
N ALA A 12 54.75 48.75 -7.17
CA ALA A 12 55.45 48.12 -8.29
C ALA A 12 56.63 47.27 -7.78
N ARG A 13 57.45 47.82 -6.87
CA ARG A 13 58.57 47.11 -6.24
C ARG A 13 58.11 45.88 -5.46
N ALA A 14 57.01 45.98 -4.72
CA ALA A 14 56.44 44.85 -3.99
C ALA A 14 55.93 43.75 -4.93
N ARG A 15 55.31 44.11 -6.06
CA ARG A 15 54.87 43.15 -7.10
C ARG A 15 56.06 42.44 -7.74
N GLN A 16 57.12 43.18 -8.06
CA GLN A 16 58.35 42.61 -8.63
C GLN A 16 58.98 41.61 -7.64
N ALA A 17 59.14 41.98 -6.37
CA ALA A 17 59.70 41.10 -5.34
C ALA A 17 58.86 39.83 -5.12
N LEU A 18 57.53 39.91 -5.22
CA LEU A 18 56.64 38.74 -5.17
C LEU A 18 56.81 37.84 -6.41
N ALA A 19 56.99 38.42 -7.60
CA ALA A 19 57.23 37.67 -8.82
C ALA A 19 58.58 36.93 -8.76
N ASP A 20 59.63 37.61 -8.30
CA ASP A 20 60.97 37.02 -8.13
C ASP A 20 60.94 35.89 -7.09
N PHE A 21 60.24 36.08 -5.97
CA PHE A 21 60.05 35.04 -4.96
C PHE A 21 59.27 33.83 -5.49
N ALA A 22 58.22 34.07 -6.27
CA ALA A 22 57.42 33.02 -6.92
C ALA A 22 58.24 32.23 -7.94
N ALA A 23 59.09 32.90 -8.72
CA ALA A 23 60.00 32.27 -9.68
C ALA A 23 61.07 31.42 -8.99
N ALA A 24 61.60 31.88 -7.85
CA ALA A 24 62.59 31.15 -7.07
C ALA A 24 62.00 29.93 -6.33
N ASN A 25 60.69 29.94 -6.01
CA ASN A 25 60.05 28.91 -5.19
C ASN A 25 58.66 28.49 -5.70
N PRO A 26 58.55 27.87 -6.90
CA PRO A 26 57.26 27.52 -7.50
C PRO A 26 56.41 26.61 -6.60
N GLY A 27 57.03 25.60 -5.96
CA GLY A 27 56.33 24.68 -5.06
C GLY A 27 55.77 25.32 -3.78
N ALA A 28 56.27 26.48 -3.35
CA ALA A 28 55.69 27.22 -2.23
C ALA A 28 54.39 27.93 -2.64
N VAL A 29 54.35 28.49 -3.85
CA VAL A 29 53.17 29.14 -4.43
C VAL A 29 52.05 28.12 -4.63
N ASP A 30 52.36 26.94 -5.16
CA ASP A 30 51.38 25.87 -5.36
C ASP A 30 50.74 25.40 -4.05
N ARG A 31 51.54 25.28 -2.98
CA ARG A 31 51.03 24.92 -1.64
C ARG A 31 50.08 25.99 -1.09
N VAL A 32 50.41 27.27 -1.29
CA VAL A 32 49.54 28.38 -0.87
C VAL A 32 48.25 28.39 -1.68
N ASN A 33 48.32 28.24 -3.00
CA ASN A 33 47.15 28.16 -3.87
C ASN A 33 46.25 26.97 -3.52
N LEU A 34 46.84 25.81 -3.22
CA LEU A 34 46.11 24.63 -2.76
C LEU A 34 45.45 24.86 -1.40
N ARG A 35 46.11 25.57 -0.49
CA ARG A 35 45.52 25.92 0.81
C ARG A 35 44.36 26.89 0.65
N LEU A 36 44.50 27.90 -0.20
CA LEU A 36 43.44 28.87 -0.49
C LEU A 36 42.24 28.17 -1.14
N SER A 37 42.46 27.29 -2.12
CA SER A 37 41.37 26.54 -2.76
C SER A 37 40.63 25.62 -1.79
N ARG A 38 41.34 25.00 -0.83
CA ARG A 38 40.72 24.23 0.26
C ARG A 38 39.88 25.10 1.19
N ILE A 39 40.36 26.29 1.53
CA ILE A 39 39.63 27.25 2.37
C ILE A 39 38.37 27.74 1.65
N ASP A 40 38.47 28.08 0.37
CA ASP A 40 37.33 28.54 -0.42
C ASP A 40 36.29 27.42 -0.61
N ALA A 41 36.74 26.18 -0.84
CA ALA A 41 35.85 25.02 -0.87
C ALA A 41 35.18 24.73 0.49
N ALA A 42 35.86 24.99 1.61
CA ALA A 42 35.26 24.89 2.94
C ALA A 42 34.22 25.99 3.17
N ARG A 43 34.54 27.24 2.81
CA ARG A 43 33.61 28.38 2.89
C ARG A 43 32.38 28.17 2.02
N LYS A 44 32.53 27.62 0.81
CA LYS A 44 31.41 27.29 -0.08
C LYS A 44 30.49 26.27 0.58
N ARG A 45 31.04 25.16 1.10
CA ARG A 45 30.26 24.13 1.82
C ARG A 45 29.51 24.70 3.02
N GLU A 46 30.12 25.64 3.74
CA GLU A 46 29.47 26.26 4.90
C GLU A 46 28.33 27.20 4.48
N ARG A 47 28.49 27.96 3.39
CA ARG A 47 27.40 28.72 2.79
C ARG A 47 26.27 27.82 2.31
N ASP A 48 26.60 26.75 1.58
CA ASP A 48 25.60 25.80 1.07
C ASP A 48 24.82 25.15 2.24
N ARG A 49 25.51 24.80 3.35
CA ARG A 49 24.87 24.32 4.58
C ARG A 49 23.96 25.37 5.21
N PHE A 50 24.41 26.62 5.30
CA PHE A 50 23.61 27.70 5.85
C PHE A 50 22.37 27.98 4.98
N GLU A 51 22.54 28.09 3.67
CA GLU A 51 21.45 28.33 2.73
C GLU A 51 20.43 27.19 2.74
N THR A 52 20.89 25.93 2.77
CA THR A 52 20.00 24.77 2.80
C THR A 52 19.29 24.63 4.15
N ARG A 53 20.03 24.79 5.26
CA ARG A 53 19.52 24.46 6.61
C ARG A 53 18.81 25.62 7.29
N VAL A 54 19.22 26.86 7.03
CA VAL A 54 18.69 28.08 7.67
C VAL A 54 17.71 28.80 6.74
N LEU A 55 18.03 28.93 5.45
CA LEU A 55 17.20 29.66 4.49
C LEU A 55 16.27 28.76 3.66
N GLY A 56 16.41 27.44 3.75
CA GLY A 56 15.63 26.47 2.98
C GLY A 56 15.84 26.56 1.47
N ARG A 57 16.89 27.22 1.00
CA ARG A 57 17.22 27.34 -0.43
C ARG A 57 18.02 26.13 -0.88
N LEU A 58 17.65 25.55 -2.01
CA LEU A 58 18.42 24.47 -2.63
C LEU A 58 19.81 25.02 -3.05
N PRO A 59 20.87 24.23 -2.88
CA PRO A 59 22.21 24.62 -3.31
C PRO A 59 22.25 24.88 -4.82
N GLU A 60 23.15 25.77 -5.25
CA GLU A 60 23.27 26.09 -6.67
C GLU A 60 23.56 24.83 -7.51
N PRO A 61 22.91 24.67 -8.67
CA PRO A 61 23.13 23.53 -9.53
C PRO A 61 24.57 23.54 -10.08
N PRO A 62 25.15 22.35 -10.35
CA PRO A 62 26.49 22.24 -10.90
C PRO A 62 26.60 22.92 -12.27
N VAL A 63 27.71 23.63 -12.49
CA VAL A 63 28.01 24.25 -13.79
C VAL A 63 28.64 23.21 -14.70
N PHE A 64 27.89 22.76 -15.71
CA PHE A 64 28.40 21.83 -16.71
C PHE A 64 29.17 22.57 -17.81
N LYS A 65 30.30 22.00 -18.25
CA LYS A 65 31.09 22.53 -19.38
C LYS A 65 30.55 21.98 -20.70
N LYS A 66 30.51 22.83 -21.73
CA LYS A 66 30.07 22.45 -23.08
C LYS A 66 30.99 21.37 -23.68
N PRO A 67 30.46 20.24 -24.18
CA PRO A 67 31.23 19.23 -24.90
C PRO A 67 31.75 19.75 -26.24
N LYS A 68 32.94 19.30 -26.64
CA LYS A 68 33.54 19.64 -27.93
C LYS A 68 32.71 19.02 -29.07
N GLY A 69 32.36 19.80 -30.09
CA GLY A 69 31.58 19.34 -31.25
C GLY A 69 30.05 19.51 -31.16
N MET A 70 29.52 19.90 -29.99
CA MET A 70 28.08 20.15 -29.84
C MET A 70 27.71 21.60 -30.24
N THR A 71 26.56 21.81 -30.87
CA THR A 71 26.07 23.17 -31.17
C THR A 71 25.58 23.87 -29.90
N ALA A 72 25.63 25.20 -29.87
CA ALA A 72 25.26 25.97 -28.68
C ALA A 72 23.76 25.90 -28.32
N SER A 73 22.89 25.64 -29.31
CA SER A 73 21.45 25.46 -29.10
C SER A 73 21.14 24.10 -28.47
N VAL A 74 21.75 23.03 -28.98
CA VAL A 74 21.61 21.67 -28.43
C VAL A 74 22.19 21.62 -27.02
N TRP A 75 23.36 22.23 -26.81
CA TRP A 75 23.97 22.31 -25.48
C TRP A 75 23.09 23.01 -24.46
N ARG A 76 22.41 24.12 -24.83
CA ARG A 76 21.50 24.82 -23.91
C ARG A 76 20.31 23.96 -23.47
N ARG A 77 19.74 23.15 -24.37
CA ARG A 77 18.65 22.22 -24.03
C ARG A 77 19.13 21.11 -23.11
N GLU A 78 20.27 20.51 -23.43
CA GLU A 78 20.86 19.45 -22.61
C GLU A 78 21.27 19.97 -21.24
N GLN A 79 21.85 21.17 -21.18
CA GLN A 79 22.21 21.83 -19.93
C GLN A 79 20.97 22.12 -19.07
N ALA A 80 19.86 22.57 -19.65
CA ALA A 80 18.61 22.76 -18.91
C ALA A 80 18.07 21.44 -18.34
N LYS A 81 18.16 20.34 -19.11
CA LYS A 81 17.77 19.00 -18.66
C LYS A 81 18.63 18.51 -17.50
N LEU A 82 19.96 18.62 -17.63
CA LEU A 82 20.90 18.24 -16.57
C LEU A 82 20.72 19.07 -15.30
N ILE A 83 20.43 20.37 -15.43
CA ILE A 83 20.13 21.23 -14.28
C ILE A 83 18.83 20.78 -13.60
N ALA A 84 17.77 20.50 -14.38
CA ALA A 84 16.50 20.03 -13.82
C ALA A 84 16.64 18.68 -13.12
N GLU A 85 17.37 17.73 -13.70
CA GLU A 85 17.68 16.44 -13.09
C GLU A 85 18.48 16.60 -11.79
N ALA A 86 19.50 17.45 -11.79
CA ALA A 86 20.29 17.74 -10.59
C ALA A 86 19.46 18.40 -9.48
N GLN A 87 18.57 19.34 -9.84
CA GLN A 87 17.64 19.97 -8.89
C GLN A 87 16.63 18.97 -8.33
N ALA A 88 16.09 18.08 -9.16
CA ALA A 88 15.20 17.02 -8.71
C ALA A 88 15.90 16.08 -7.71
N ALA A 89 17.12 15.62 -8.03
CA ALA A 89 17.91 14.79 -7.12
C ALA A 89 18.25 15.49 -5.80
N GLN A 90 18.61 16.78 -5.84
CA GLN A 90 18.86 17.58 -4.63
C GLN A 90 17.58 17.72 -3.78
N SER A 91 16.43 17.95 -4.41
CA SER A 91 15.15 18.06 -3.69
C SER A 91 14.77 16.76 -2.97
N LEU A 92 15.01 15.60 -3.59
CA LEU A 92 14.82 14.29 -2.98
C LEU A 92 15.77 14.07 -1.80
N SER A 93 17.05 14.41 -1.97
CA SER A 93 18.04 14.31 -0.90
C SER A 93 17.67 15.17 0.31
N VAL A 94 17.25 16.42 0.10
CA VAL A 94 16.80 17.31 1.19
C VAL A 94 15.54 16.76 1.86
N LYS A 95 14.55 16.31 1.08
CA LYS A 95 13.31 15.72 1.59
C LYS A 95 13.58 14.53 2.52
N TRP A 96 14.55 13.69 2.18
CA TRP A 96 14.85 12.46 2.92
C TRP A 96 16.10 12.53 3.81
N ALA A 97 16.75 13.69 3.94
CA ALA A 97 18.01 13.87 4.68
C ALA A 97 17.94 13.47 6.17
N HIS A 98 16.74 13.36 6.73
CA HIS A 98 16.48 13.00 8.12
C HIS A 98 16.22 11.50 8.33
N LYS A 99 16.27 10.68 7.27
CA LYS A 99 16.06 9.22 7.32
C LYS A 99 17.31 8.47 6.86
N GLN A 100 17.52 7.28 7.41
CA GLN A 100 18.59 6.37 6.99
C GLN A 100 18.14 5.63 5.72
N GLY A 101 18.92 5.70 4.64
CA GLY A 101 18.65 5.04 3.35
C GLY A 101 18.98 5.93 2.16
N THR A 102 19.03 5.34 0.96
CA THR A 102 19.16 6.08 -0.31
C THR A 102 17.86 6.87 -0.58
N PRO A 103 17.94 8.17 -0.95
CA PRO A 103 16.77 9.00 -1.22
C PRO A 103 15.82 8.40 -2.26
N GLU A 104 16.36 7.71 -3.25
CA GLU A 104 15.63 7.01 -4.30
C GLU A 104 14.82 5.83 -3.73
N THR A 105 15.42 5.06 -2.81
CA THR A 105 14.75 3.94 -2.15
C THR A 105 13.68 4.44 -1.17
N LEU A 106 13.92 5.55 -0.48
CA LEU A 106 12.94 6.15 0.44
C LEU A 106 11.78 6.80 -0.30
N GLU A 107 12.04 7.41 -1.46
CA GLU A 107 10.99 7.92 -2.35
C GLU A 107 10.16 6.78 -2.92
N HIS A 108 10.82 5.74 -3.43
CA HIS A 108 10.15 4.54 -3.91
C HIS A 108 9.34 3.86 -2.81
N ALA A 109 9.88 3.70 -1.60
CA ALA A 109 9.15 3.14 -0.46
C ALA A 109 8.02 4.04 0.05
N SER A 110 8.11 5.36 -0.15
CA SER A 110 6.99 6.27 0.16
C SER A 110 5.87 6.21 -0.87
N ASN A 111 6.22 5.94 -2.13
CA ASN A 111 5.29 5.83 -3.25
C ASN A 111 4.66 4.43 -3.30
N THR A 112 5.43 3.40 -2.99
CA THR A 112 4.97 2.04 -2.73
C THR A 112 4.32 2.04 -1.35
N HIS A 113 3.04 2.43 -1.29
CA HIS A 113 2.26 2.30 -0.08
C HIS A 113 2.32 0.84 0.41
N GLU A 114 3.14 0.58 1.43
CA GLU A 114 2.87 -0.53 2.33
C GLU A 114 1.41 -0.38 2.75
N GLY A 115 0.58 -1.38 2.43
CA GLY A 115 -0.88 -1.29 2.59
C GLY A 115 -1.24 -0.76 3.97
N ALA A 116 -2.29 0.06 4.07
CA ALA A 116 -2.57 0.79 5.31
C ALA A 116 -2.72 -0.13 6.54
N LEU A 117 -3.13 -1.38 6.35
CA LEU A 117 -3.18 -2.43 7.36
C LEU A 117 -1.78 -2.92 7.78
N ALA A 118 -0.84 -3.07 6.85
CA ALA A 118 0.55 -3.40 7.16
C ALA A 118 1.20 -2.31 8.03
N GLN A 119 0.93 -1.03 7.74
CA GLN A 119 1.37 0.08 8.59
C GLN A 119 0.74 0.03 9.98
N LEU A 120 -0.53 -0.37 10.11
CA LEU A 120 -1.17 -0.57 11.42
C LEU A 120 -0.52 -1.71 12.21
N CYS A 121 -0.08 -2.78 11.54
CA CYS A 121 0.66 -3.88 12.16
C CYS A 121 2.05 -3.42 12.62
N ALA A 122 2.78 -2.68 11.78
CA ALA A 122 4.09 -2.12 12.13
C ALA A 122 4.00 -1.17 13.33
N ASN A 123 2.90 -0.41 13.45
CA ASN A 123 2.62 0.46 14.58
C ASN A 123 2.09 -0.28 15.83
N GLY A 124 1.95 -1.61 15.79
CA GLY A 124 1.45 -2.42 16.90
C GLY A 124 -0.03 -2.22 17.23
N THR A 125 -0.81 -1.61 16.33
CA THR A 125 -2.26 -1.45 16.51
C THR A 125 -3.03 -2.74 16.23
N ILE A 126 -2.57 -3.51 15.24
CA ILE A 126 -3.04 -4.87 14.98
C ILE A 126 -1.88 -5.83 15.14
N ASN A 127 -2.15 -7.07 15.52
CA ASN A 127 -1.13 -8.12 15.58
C ASN A 127 -0.97 -8.83 14.22
N ALA A 128 0.04 -9.68 14.09
CA ALA A 128 0.31 -10.41 12.85
C ALA A 128 -0.84 -11.34 12.43
N GLU A 129 -1.52 -11.97 13.40
CA GLU A 129 -2.67 -12.84 13.15
C GLU A 129 -3.85 -12.04 12.57
N GLN A 130 -4.16 -10.87 13.13
CA GLN A 130 -5.19 -9.98 12.63
C GLN A 130 -4.89 -9.49 11.21
N LEU A 131 -3.61 -9.23 10.90
CA LEU A 131 -3.19 -8.90 9.54
C LEU A 131 -3.46 -10.08 8.59
N GLU A 132 -3.14 -11.31 9.00
CA GLU A 132 -3.45 -12.52 8.23
C GLU A 132 -4.97 -12.66 8.00
N TRP A 133 -5.79 -12.46 9.04
CA TRP A 133 -7.25 -12.51 8.92
C TRP A 133 -7.78 -11.48 7.93
N THR A 134 -7.27 -10.25 7.97
CA THR A 134 -7.67 -9.22 6.99
C THR A 134 -7.32 -9.61 5.56
N ALA A 135 -6.15 -10.21 5.34
CA ALA A 135 -5.74 -10.69 4.03
C ALA A 135 -6.66 -11.83 3.54
N GLN A 136 -7.04 -12.76 4.43
CA GLN A 136 -7.99 -13.83 4.10
C GLN A 136 -9.36 -13.27 3.72
N ILE A 137 -9.90 -12.34 4.51
CA ILE A 137 -11.18 -11.67 4.21
C ILE A 137 -11.13 -10.97 2.85
N ALA A 138 -10.07 -10.20 2.59
CA ALA A 138 -9.90 -9.48 1.33
C ALA A 138 -9.82 -10.45 0.14
N ASN A 139 -9.08 -11.56 0.28
CA ASN A 139 -8.97 -12.59 -0.75
C ASN A 139 -10.31 -13.26 -1.05
N VAL A 140 -11.09 -13.64 -0.01
CA VAL A 140 -12.42 -14.22 -0.19
C VAL A 140 -13.36 -13.23 -0.86
N HIS A 141 -13.36 -11.96 -0.45
CA HIS A 141 -14.16 -10.92 -1.10
C HIS A 141 -13.81 -10.76 -2.58
N ARG A 142 -12.52 -10.67 -2.94
CA ARG A 142 -12.07 -10.58 -4.34
C ARG A 142 -12.50 -11.83 -5.14
N SER A 143 -12.41 -13.01 -4.53
CA SER A 143 -12.84 -14.28 -5.12
C SER A 143 -14.33 -14.29 -5.46
N ILE A 144 -15.18 -13.83 -4.54
CA ILE A 144 -16.62 -13.70 -4.77
C ILE A 144 -16.90 -12.67 -5.86
N ALA A 145 -16.23 -11.51 -5.81
CA ALA A 145 -16.40 -10.45 -6.80
C ALA A 145 -16.01 -10.92 -8.22
N SER A 146 -14.91 -11.67 -8.36
CA SER A 146 -14.51 -12.21 -9.66
C SER A 146 -15.50 -13.22 -10.22
N ASP A 147 -16.06 -14.10 -9.37
CA ASP A 147 -17.04 -15.10 -9.81
C ASP A 147 -18.34 -14.45 -10.32
N VAL A 148 -18.79 -13.38 -9.67
CA VAL A 148 -19.96 -12.60 -10.10
C VAL A 148 -19.68 -11.90 -11.43
N VAL A 149 -18.51 -11.28 -11.60
CA VAL A 149 -18.12 -10.62 -12.86
C VAL A 149 -18.07 -11.61 -14.02
N VAL A 150 -17.54 -12.82 -13.80
CA VAL A 150 -17.51 -13.88 -14.83
C VAL A 150 -18.93 -14.31 -15.22
N LYS A 151 -19.84 -14.50 -14.25
CA LYS A 151 -21.24 -14.88 -14.55
C LYS A 151 -21.99 -13.82 -15.36
N VAL A 152 -21.75 -12.53 -15.09
CA VAL A 152 -22.39 -11.44 -15.83
C VAL A 152 -21.78 -11.27 -17.22
N ALA A 153 -20.47 -11.49 -17.39
CA ALA A 153 -19.80 -11.47 -18.70
C ALA A 153 -20.06 -12.73 -19.55
N SER A 154 -20.42 -13.86 -18.94
CA SER A 154 -20.57 -15.18 -19.58
C SER A 154 -21.99 -15.45 -20.12
N PHE A 155 -22.87 -14.46 -20.26
CA PHE A 155 -24.15 -14.67 -20.95
C PHE A 155 -24.03 -14.86 -22.47
N GLU A 156 -22.88 -14.53 -23.09
CA GLU A 156 -22.65 -14.73 -24.54
C GLU A 156 -21.51 -15.70 -24.89
N ALA A 157 -20.63 -16.06 -23.95
CA ALA A 157 -19.47 -16.90 -24.22
C ALA A 157 -19.75 -18.37 -23.88
N ARG A 158 -20.04 -19.14 -24.93
CA ARG A 158 -20.02 -20.61 -25.05
C ARG A 158 -19.54 -21.40 -23.82
N VAL A 159 -20.47 -22.18 -23.28
CA VAL A 159 -20.24 -23.30 -22.37
C VAL A 159 -19.29 -24.30 -23.02
N ASP A 160 -18.01 -24.21 -22.68
CA ASP A 160 -17.06 -25.31 -22.79
C ASP A 160 -16.96 -25.93 -21.39
N GLN A 161 -17.69 -27.03 -21.18
CA GLN A 161 -17.58 -27.86 -19.98
C GLN A 161 -16.25 -28.62 -20.02
N SER A 162 -15.14 -27.90 -19.90
CA SER A 162 -13.88 -28.55 -19.55
C SER A 162 -13.89 -28.79 -18.04
N THR A 163 -14.11 -30.05 -17.66
CA THR A 163 -13.92 -30.56 -16.31
C THR A 163 -12.44 -30.41 -15.95
N ARG A 164 -12.02 -29.19 -15.59
CA ARG A 164 -10.72 -28.99 -14.97
C ARG A 164 -10.82 -29.59 -13.58
N GLY A 165 -10.13 -30.72 -13.40
CA GLY A 165 -9.96 -31.41 -12.14
C GLY A 165 -9.25 -30.52 -11.12
N GLY A 166 -10.01 -29.59 -10.53
CA GLY A 166 -9.65 -28.99 -9.26
C GLY A 166 -9.88 -30.02 -8.16
N ASP A 167 -8.88 -30.16 -7.30
CA ASP A 167 -8.95 -30.96 -6.09
C ASP A 167 -10.27 -30.67 -5.36
N VAL A 168 -11.05 -31.71 -5.05
CA VAL A 168 -12.36 -31.58 -4.41
C VAL A 168 -12.20 -30.84 -3.08
N GLY A 169 -11.11 -31.09 -2.36
CA GLY A 169 -10.75 -30.38 -1.13
C GLY A 169 -10.64 -28.86 -1.32
N GLU A 170 -10.02 -28.40 -2.41
CA GLU A 170 -9.87 -26.96 -2.70
C GLU A 170 -11.22 -26.29 -2.97
N ARG A 171 -12.12 -26.96 -3.70
CA ARG A 171 -13.48 -26.46 -3.96
C ARG A 171 -14.30 -26.36 -2.68
N ILE A 172 -14.25 -27.38 -1.83
CA ILE A 172 -14.99 -27.41 -0.56
C ILE A 172 -14.45 -26.36 0.41
N HIS A 173 -13.12 -26.23 0.49
CA HIS A 173 -12.48 -25.16 1.23
C HIS A 173 -12.98 -23.78 0.78
N ARG A 174 -13.02 -23.53 -0.53
CA ARG A 174 -13.52 -22.26 -1.10
C ARG A 174 -14.96 -21.98 -0.69
N VAL A 175 -15.85 -22.97 -0.78
CA VAL A 175 -17.27 -22.85 -0.37
C VAL A 175 -17.37 -22.52 1.12
N ARG A 176 -16.63 -23.23 1.97
CA ARG A 176 -16.60 -22.96 3.43
C ARG A 176 -16.10 -21.54 3.72
N MET A 177 -15.07 -21.07 3.02
CA MET A 177 -14.56 -19.70 3.19
C MET A 177 -15.55 -18.65 2.70
N HIS A 178 -16.28 -18.90 1.61
CA HIS A 178 -17.36 -18.01 1.15
C HIS A 178 -18.50 -17.94 2.16
N HIS A 179 -18.88 -19.08 2.75
CA HIS A 179 -19.89 -19.13 3.81
C HIS A 179 -19.42 -18.40 5.08
N ALA A 180 -18.16 -18.59 5.50
CA ALA A 180 -17.55 -17.86 6.59
C ALA A 180 -17.59 -16.34 6.34
N TYR A 181 -17.32 -15.90 5.11
CA TYR A 181 -17.45 -14.50 4.73
C TYR A 181 -18.90 -13.98 4.82
N GLY A 182 -19.89 -14.79 4.44
CA GLY A 182 -21.31 -14.48 4.63
C GLY A 182 -21.66 -14.26 6.10
N ILE A 183 -21.33 -15.23 6.96
CA ILE A 183 -21.53 -15.14 8.42
C ILE A 183 -20.84 -13.89 8.99
N TRP A 184 -19.58 -13.68 8.63
CA TRP A 184 -18.79 -12.52 9.05
C TRP A 184 -19.47 -11.20 8.66
N ARG A 185 -19.94 -11.10 7.42
CA ARG A 185 -20.58 -9.89 6.89
C ARG A 185 -21.92 -9.58 7.57
N GLU A 186 -22.66 -10.59 8.01
CA GLU A 186 -23.90 -10.38 8.77
C GLU A 186 -23.65 -9.87 10.19
N MET A 187 -22.54 -10.25 10.80
CA MET A 187 -22.16 -9.74 12.13
C MET A 187 -21.56 -8.33 12.12
N LEU A 188 -21.36 -7.73 10.95
CA LEU A 188 -20.81 -6.39 10.86
C LEU A 188 -21.85 -5.32 11.23
N PRO A 189 -21.46 -4.33 12.04
CA PRO A 189 -22.33 -3.21 12.35
C PRO A 189 -22.56 -2.34 11.10
N ALA A 190 -23.74 -1.73 11.00
CA ALA A 190 -24.03 -0.76 9.96
C ALA A 190 -23.21 0.54 10.16
N PRO A 191 -22.65 1.16 9.10
CA PRO A 191 -22.69 0.71 7.70
C PRO A 191 -21.60 -0.34 7.38
N LYS A 192 -22.00 -1.51 6.86
CA LYS A 192 -21.09 -2.62 6.49
C LYS A 192 -20.00 -2.16 5.49
N THR A 193 -20.34 -1.21 4.62
CA THR A 193 -19.45 -0.63 3.61
C THR A 193 -18.22 0.07 4.18
N LEU A 194 -18.30 0.64 5.38
CA LEU A 194 -17.16 1.31 6.02
C LEU A 194 -16.03 0.30 6.29
N VAL A 195 -16.36 -0.85 6.85
CA VAL A 195 -15.38 -1.90 7.17
C VAL A 195 -14.79 -2.50 5.90
N LEU A 196 -15.63 -2.74 4.89
CA LEU A 196 -15.18 -3.26 3.60
C LEU A 196 -14.21 -2.30 2.90
N ASP A 197 -14.50 -1.00 2.90
CA ASP A 197 -13.58 0.00 2.34
C ASP A 197 -12.21 0.01 3.06
N MET A 198 -12.19 -0.25 4.38
CA MET A 198 -10.95 -0.31 5.17
C MET A 198 -10.14 -1.59 4.95
N ILE A 199 -10.78 -2.72 4.64
CA ILE A 199 -10.12 -4.03 4.49
C ILE A 199 -9.78 -4.32 3.02
N VAL A 200 -10.71 -4.05 2.10
CA VAL A 200 -10.58 -4.38 0.67
C VAL A 200 -9.95 -3.23 -0.12
N GLY A 201 -10.20 -1.99 0.30
CA GLY A 201 -9.64 -0.82 -0.36
C GLY A 201 -8.18 -0.60 0.03
N ASP A 202 -7.29 -1.57 -0.24
CA ASP A 202 -5.88 -1.70 0.23
C ASP A 202 -5.04 -0.39 0.26
N ALA A 203 -5.40 0.62 -0.54
CA ALA A 203 -4.73 1.93 -0.60
C ALA A 203 -5.34 3.02 0.31
N ILE A 204 -6.51 2.78 0.91
CA ILE A 204 -7.30 3.75 1.66
C ILE A 204 -7.13 3.47 3.15
N GLY A 205 -6.29 4.26 3.82
CA GLY A 205 -6.17 4.18 5.27
C GLY A 205 -7.50 4.40 5.99
N TYR A 206 -7.63 3.84 7.21
CA TYR A 206 -8.87 3.94 7.99
C TYR A 206 -9.34 5.38 8.23
N THR A 207 -8.42 6.36 8.22
CA THR A 207 -8.74 7.79 8.32
C THR A 207 -9.51 8.30 7.10
N VAL A 208 -9.12 7.87 5.90
CA VAL A 208 -9.78 8.27 4.65
C VAL A 208 -11.15 7.60 4.55
N ALA A 209 -11.25 6.31 4.91
CA ALA A 209 -12.53 5.61 4.99
C ALA A 209 -13.47 6.27 6.02
N ALA A 210 -12.95 6.63 7.20
CA ALA A 210 -13.72 7.33 8.24
C ALA A 210 -14.31 8.65 7.73
N VAL A 211 -13.51 9.46 7.02
CA VAL A 211 -13.99 10.72 6.40
C VAL A 211 -15.07 10.44 5.35
N ARG A 212 -14.86 9.46 4.46
CA ARG A 212 -15.81 9.10 3.40
C ARG A 212 -17.18 8.71 3.95
N HIS A 213 -17.19 7.93 5.02
CA HIS A 213 -18.42 7.45 5.66
C HIS A 213 -18.91 8.37 6.78
N ARG A 214 -18.31 9.56 6.96
CA ARG A 214 -18.67 10.56 7.99
C ARG A 214 -18.65 10.00 9.42
N VAL A 215 -17.68 9.14 9.72
CA VAL A 215 -17.48 8.53 11.04
C VAL A 215 -16.19 9.07 11.65
N HIS A 216 -16.17 9.26 12.97
CA HIS A 216 -14.95 9.69 13.66
C HIS A 216 -13.86 8.59 13.60
N ASN A 217 -12.59 8.98 13.39
CA ASN A 217 -11.45 8.06 13.26
C ASN A 217 -11.39 7.01 14.38
N ARG A 218 -11.60 7.43 15.64
CA ARG A 218 -11.63 6.52 16.80
C ARG A 218 -12.72 5.45 16.68
N LYS A 219 -13.91 5.82 16.18
CA LYS A 219 -15.03 4.89 15.98
C LYS A 219 -14.73 3.95 14.82
N ALA A 220 -14.25 4.45 13.68
CA ALA A 220 -13.86 3.63 12.54
C ALA A 220 -12.78 2.59 12.91
N LYS A 221 -11.73 3.02 13.64
CA LYS A 221 -10.70 2.13 14.16
C LYS A 221 -11.27 1.03 15.06
N ARG A 222 -12.15 1.39 16.01
CA ARG A 222 -12.79 0.40 16.89
C ARG A 222 -13.62 -0.61 16.08
N LEU A 223 -14.42 -0.13 15.14
CA LEU A 223 -15.24 -0.98 14.27
C LEU A 223 -14.40 -1.93 13.41
N LEU A 224 -13.26 -1.46 12.90
CA LEU A 224 -12.30 -2.29 12.18
C LEU A 224 -11.77 -3.42 13.06
N LEU A 225 -11.30 -3.11 14.27
CA LEU A 225 -10.75 -4.11 15.19
C LEU A 225 -11.80 -5.14 15.62
N GLU A 226 -13.02 -4.69 15.95
CA GLU A 226 -14.13 -5.58 16.29
C GLU A 226 -14.53 -6.46 15.10
N ALA A 227 -14.55 -5.92 13.88
CA ALA A 227 -14.84 -6.68 12.67
C ALA A 227 -13.78 -7.77 12.43
N ILE A 228 -12.50 -7.43 12.54
CA ILE A 228 -11.41 -8.39 12.35
C ILE A 228 -11.47 -9.51 13.40
N ALA A 229 -11.75 -9.17 14.66
CA ALA A 229 -11.85 -10.13 15.75
C ALA A 229 -12.98 -11.16 15.59
N ARG A 230 -14.00 -10.87 14.78
CA ARG A 230 -15.12 -11.81 14.49
C ARG A 230 -14.75 -12.88 13.46
N TRP A 231 -13.63 -12.74 12.75
CA TRP A 231 -13.26 -13.66 11.66
C TRP A 231 -13.04 -15.10 12.11
N PRO A 232 -12.24 -15.41 13.16
CA PRO A 232 -12.00 -16.80 13.57
C PRO A 232 -13.28 -17.57 13.90
N MET A 233 -14.21 -16.91 14.59
CA MET A 233 -15.51 -17.46 14.92
C MET A 233 -16.35 -17.78 13.68
N SER A 234 -16.30 -16.91 12.67
CA SER A 234 -17.03 -17.10 11.40
C SER A 234 -16.48 -18.31 10.63
N VAL A 235 -15.16 -18.48 10.64
CA VAL A 235 -14.49 -19.63 10.03
C VAL A 235 -14.86 -20.91 10.77
N ALA A 236 -14.75 -20.94 12.10
CA ALA A 236 -15.11 -22.11 12.89
C ALA A 236 -16.58 -22.52 12.67
N ALA A 237 -17.52 -21.56 12.69
CA ALA A 237 -18.93 -21.82 12.42
C ALA A 237 -19.16 -22.37 11.01
N ALA A 238 -18.49 -21.83 9.98
CA ALA A 238 -18.66 -22.31 8.61
C ALA A 238 -18.11 -23.73 8.40
N PHE A 239 -16.96 -24.03 9.01
CA PHE A 239 -16.38 -25.38 8.96
C PHE A 239 -17.12 -26.40 9.82
N SER A 240 -17.94 -25.94 10.77
CA SER A 240 -18.84 -26.80 11.55
C SER A 240 -20.16 -27.05 10.83
N ALA A 241 -20.71 -26.05 10.15
CA ALA A 241 -21.99 -26.16 9.46
C ALA A 241 -21.94 -26.98 8.16
N ILE A 242 -20.82 -26.90 7.43
CA ILE A 242 -20.69 -27.52 6.11
C ILE A 242 -19.84 -28.79 6.25
N ASP A 243 -20.50 -29.92 6.43
CA ASP A 243 -19.87 -31.24 6.37
C ASP A 243 -19.72 -31.74 4.92
N GLN A 244 -18.81 -32.69 4.70
CA GLN A 244 -18.55 -33.32 3.40
C GLN A 244 -19.83 -33.89 2.79
N GLY A 245 -20.66 -34.57 3.59
CA GLY A 245 -21.92 -35.13 3.14
C GLY A 245 -22.92 -34.08 2.64
N MET A 246 -22.85 -32.84 3.16
CA MET A 246 -23.70 -31.75 2.69
C MET A 246 -23.24 -31.20 1.35
N VAL A 247 -21.92 -31.08 1.14
CA VAL A 247 -21.38 -30.65 -0.16
C VAL A 247 -21.57 -31.71 -1.22
N ASP A 248 -21.40 -32.99 -0.88
CA ASP A 248 -21.69 -34.11 -1.77
C ASP A 248 -23.17 -34.18 -2.13
N ALA A 249 -24.07 -33.87 -1.19
CA ALA A 249 -25.50 -33.77 -1.46
C ALA A 249 -25.83 -32.58 -2.39
N MET A 250 -25.18 -31.42 -2.21
CA MET A 250 -25.35 -30.27 -3.10
C MET A 250 -24.83 -30.57 -4.52
N ASN A 251 -23.68 -31.24 -4.64
CA ASN A 251 -23.13 -31.63 -5.94
C ASN A 251 -23.97 -32.72 -6.63
N ARG A 252 -24.58 -33.66 -5.88
CA ARG A 252 -25.52 -34.64 -6.44
C ARG A 252 -26.82 -34.01 -6.95
N LEU A 253 -27.26 -32.89 -6.37
CA LEU A 253 -28.45 -32.17 -6.86
C LEU A 253 -28.20 -31.43 -8.18
N ASP A 254 -26.94 -31.11 -8.51
CA ASP A 254 -26.54 -30.55 -9.82
C ASP A 254 -26.51 -31.60 -10.95
N GLU A 255 -26.64 -32.90 -10.65
CA GLU A 255 -26.74 -33.96 -11.67
C GLU A 255 -28.17 -34.14 -12.24
N ALA A 256 -29.19 -33.56 -11.59
CA ALA A 256 -30.52 -33.46 -12.17
C ALA A 256 -30.67 -32.08 -12.79
N PRO A 257 -30.91 -31.94 -14.12
CA PRO A 257 -31.30 -30.66 -14.66
C PRO A 257 -32.62 -30.29 -13.99
N VAL A 258 -32.56 -29.37 -13.03
CA VAL A 258 -33.74 -28.62 -12.58
C VAL A 258 -34.21 -27.88 -13.83
N ARG A 259 -35.10 -28.53 -14.58
CA ARG A 259 -35.99 -27.82 -15.49
C ARG A 259 -36.75 -26.89 -14.56
N LEU A 260 -36.30 -25.64 -14.48
CA LEU A 260 -37.11 -24.55 -13.96
C LEU A 260 -38.43 -24.65 -14.69
N THR A 261 -39.44 -25.15 -14.00
CA THR A 261 -40.82 -25.09 -14.46
C THR A 261 -41.08 -23.62 -14.75
N PRO A 262 -41.60 -23.27 -15.96
CA PRO A 262 -41.90 -21.89 -16.27
C PRO A 262 -42.85 -21.37 -15.20
N HIS A 263 -42.45 -20.31 -14.50
CA HIS A 263 -43.29 -19.65 -13.53
C HIS A 263 -44.54 -19.14 -14.29
N PRO A 264 -45.78 -19.40 -13.82
CA PRO A 264 -47.01 -19.06 -14.53
C PRO A 264 -47.34 -17.55 -14.54
N PHE A 265 -46.38 -16.69 -14.21
CA PHE A 265 -46.56 -15.24 -14.24
C PHE A 265 -45.60 -14.68 -15.30
N GLY A 266 -46.21 -14.08 -16.32
CA GLY A 266 -45.59 -13.80 -17.60
C GLY A 266 -44.43 -12.83 -17.54
N ASN A 267 -43.56 -13.00 -18.54
CA ASN A 267 -42.89 -11.89 -19.19
C ASN A 267 -43.94 -10.85 -19.58
N ASP A 268 -43.81 -9.63 -19.05
CA ASP A 268 -44.10 -8.35 -19.71
C ASP A 268 -44.14 -7.27 -18.62
N SER A 269 -43.02 -6.58 -18.43
CA SER A 269 -42.85 -5.19 -17.94
C SER A 269 -41.45 -5.05 -17.34
N GLU A 270 -40.54 -4.39 -18.06
CA GLU A 270 -39.32 -3.83 -17.45
C GLU A 270 -39.72 -2.93 -16.26
N PRO A 271 -39.17 -3.11 -15.05
CA PRO A 271 -39.28 -2.11 -14.03
C PRO A 271 -38.30 -0.99 -14.36
N SER A 272 -38.85 0.12 -14.85
CA SER A 272 -38.25 1.45 -14.77
C SER A 272 -37.46 1.60 -13.46
N TYR A 273 -36.17 1.91 -13.58
CA TYR A 273 -35.26 2.12 -12.45
C TYR A 273 -35.66 3.38 -11.67
N ASP A 274 -36.63 3.22 -10.77
CA ASP A 274 -37.05 4.29 -9.88
C ASP A 274 -35.99 4.50 -8.79
N GLN A 275 -35.27 5.62 -8.89
CA GLN A 275 -34.21 6.03 -7.97
C GLN A 275 -34.71 6.27 -6.52
N SER A 276 -36.02 6.26 -6.29
CA SER A 276 -36.61 6.43 -4.97
C SER A 276 -36.43 5.20 -4.04
N ARG A 277 -36.06 4.02 -4.56
CA ARG A 277 -35.77 2.83 -3.71
C ARG A 277 -34.43 2.90 -2.96
N ALA A 278 -33.55 3.85 -3.32
CA ALA A 278 -32.33 4.11 -2.55
C ALA A 278 -32.60 4.78 -1.19
N GLN A 279 -33.80 5.31 -0.96
CA GLN A 279 -34.22 5.92 0.31
C GLN A 279 -34.88 4.93 1.29
N GLU A 280 -35.23 3.71 0.86
CA GLU A 280 -35.84 2.67 1.72
C GLU A 280 -34.83 1.86 2.56
N PHE A 281 -33.53 2.21 2.52
CA PHE A 281 -32.50 1.65 3.41
C PHE A 281 -32.59 2.16 4.87
N GLY A 282 -33.71 2.81 5.23
CA GLY A 282 -34.11 3.11 6.60
C GLY A 282 -34.97 2.03 7.25
N ARG A 283 -34.94 0.76 6.78
CA ARG A 283 -35.47 -0.34 7.60
C ARG A 283 -34.61 -0.44 8.84
N GLU A 284 -35.21 -0.11 9.99
CA GLU A 284 -34.72 -0.46 11.31
C GLU A 284 -34.08 -1.85 11.24
N ALA A 285 -32.79 -1.92 11.55
CA ALA A 285 -32.12 -3.18 11.78
C ALA A 285 -32.92 -3.87 12.88
N THR A 286 -33.68 -4.90 12.52
CA THR A 286 -34.26 -5.80 13.50
C THR A 286 -33.07 -6.32 14.30
N ASP A 287 -32.98 -5.92 15.58
CA ASP A 287 -32.03 -6.42 16.59
C ASP A 287 -32.32 -7.91 16.92
N GLU A 288 -32.72 -8.73 15.92
CA GLU A 288 -32.70 -10.16 16.08
C GLU A 288 -31.23 -10.61 16.02
N PRO A 289 -30.69 -11.18 17.11
CA PRO A 289 -29.33 -11.65 17.12
C PRO A 289 -29.17 -12.74 16.07
N TYR A 290 -28.29 -12.52 15.09
CA TYR A 290 -27.94 -13.53 14.11
C TYR A 290 -27.46 -14.78 14.85
N LEU A 291 -28.28 -15.84 14.83
CA LEU A 291 -27.95 -17.09 15.49
C LEU A 291 -26.82 -17.76 14.70
N LEU A 292 -25.63 -17.78 15.30
CA LEU A 292 -24.50 -18.49 14.74
C LEU A 292 -24.82 -19.99 14.65
N PRO A 293 -24.42 -20.66 13.57
CA PRO A 293 -24.42 -22.11 13.53
C PRO A 293 -23.67 -22.69 14.73
N ALA A 294 -24.11 -23.85 15.23
CA ALA A 294 -23.41 -24.54 16.31
C ALA A 294 -21.96 -24.82 15.90
N ILE A 295 -21.02 -24.40 16.74
CA ILE A 295 -19.59 -24.60 16.51
C ILE A 295 -19.22 -26.00 17.03
N ASP A 296 -18.54 -26.77 16.19
CA ASP A 296 -18.04 -28.10 16.50
C ASP A 296 -17.04 -28.06 17.66
N ALA A 297 -17.10 -29.07 18.53
CA ALA A 297 -16.28 -29.15 19.74
C ALA A 297 -14.78 -29.12 19.43
N ASP A 298 -14.39 -29.58 18.24
CA ASP A 298 -13.00 -29.54 17.77
C ASP A 298 -12.40 -28.12 17.78
N PHE A 299 -13.22 -27.09 17.53
CA PHE A 299 -12.77 -25.69 17.51
C PHE A 299 -12.80 -25.02 18.89
N LEU A 300 -13.32 -25.70 19.91
CA LEU A 300 -13.51 -25.17 21.25
C LEU A 300 -12.52 -25.78 22.25
N ASP A 301 -12.05 -24.99 23.21
CA ASP A 301 -11.27 -25.46 24.34
C ASP A 301 -12.17 -26.18 25.37
N GLU A 302 -11.56 -26.72 26.43
CA GLU A 302 -12.28 -27.42 27.51
C GLU A 302 -13.32 -26.54 28.23
N LYS A 303 -13.24 -25.21 28.07
CA LYS A 303 -14.14 -24.22 28.67
C LYS A 303 -15.22 -23.75 27.70
N GLY A 304 -15.23 -24.25 26.46
CA GLY A 304 -16.16 -23.84 25.41
C GLY A 304 -15.80 -22.51 24.74
N HIS A 305 -14.57 -22.01 24.90
CA HIS A 305 -14.07 -20.85 24.17
C HIS A 305 -13.39 -21.28 22.87
N LEU A 306 -13.37 -20.40 21.88
CA LEU A 306 -12.62 -20.66 20.64
C LEU A 306 -11.13 -20.87 20.96
N LYS A 307 -10.56 -21.94 20.39
CA LYS A 307 -9.13 -22.20 20.45
C LYS A 307 -8.32 -21.04 19.83
N PRO A 308 -7.03 -20.90 20.16
CA PRO A 308 -6.15 -19.97 19.49
C PRO A 308 -6.16 -20.16 17.97
N TRP A 309 -5.95 -19.08 17.22
CA TRP A 309 -6.02 -19.14 15.75
C TRP A 309 -5.07 -20.17 15.14
N ALA A 310 -3.88 -20.36 15.72
CA ALA A 310 -2.94 -21.38 15.27
C ALA A 310 -3.54 -22.80 15.26
N ASP A 311 -4.34 -23.14 16.28
CA ASP A 311 -5.04 -24.42 16.38
C ASP A 311 -6.22 -24.50 15.43
N ILE A 312 -7.01 -23.42 15.31
CA ILE A 312 -8.12 -23.34 14.34
C ILE A 312 -7.58 -23.54 12.92
N ALA A 313 -6.52 -22.83 12.55
CA ALA A 313 -5.89 -22.93 11.24
C ALA A 313 -5.31 -24.33 10.99
N ARG A 314 -4.79 -24.99 12.03
CA ARG A 314 -4.34 -26.38 11.95
C ARG A 314 -5.50 -27.34 11.69
N ILE A 315 -6.60 -27.24 12.44
CA ILE A 315 -7.81 -28.04 12.24
C ILE A 315 -8.37 -27.82 10.83
N VAL A 316 -8.41 -26.57 10.36
CA VAL A 316 -8.85 -26.24 8.99
C VAL A 316 -7.96 -26.93 7.96
N ARG A 317 -6.63 -26.89 8.12
CA ARG A 317 -5.71 -27.58 7.21
C ARG A 317 -5.88 -29.10 7.24
N GLU A 318 -6.03 -29.69 8.42
CA GLU A 318 -6.29 -31.13 8.59
C GLU A 318 -7.62 -31.53 7.92
N LYS A 319 -8.69 -30.77 8.15
CA LYS A 319 -10.01 -30.98 7.51
C LYS A 319 -9.99 -30.73 5.99
N VAL A 320 -9.04 -29.99 5.45
CA VAL A 320 -8.88 -29.82 3.98
C VAL A 320 -8.04 -30.95 3.41
N ALA A 321 -6.93 -31.31 4.06
CA ALA A 321 -6.07 -32.40 3.64
C ALA A 321 -6.82 -33.75 3.59
N ALA A 322 -7.67 -34.01 4.59
CA ALA A 322 -8.54 -35.20 4.62
C ALA A 322 -9.56 -35.28 3.47
N LEU A 323 -9.79 -34.19 2.73
CA LEU A 323 -10.66 -34.15 1.55
C LEU A 323 -9.93 -34.29 0.23
N SER A 324 -8.59 -34.21 0.27
CA SER A 324 -7.70 -34.35 -0.88
C SER A 324 -7.12 -35.78 -1.00
N GLU A 325 -7.28 -36.62 0.03
CA GLU A 325 -6.94 -38.06 0.05
C GLU A 325 -8.11 -38.93 -0.45
#